data_AF-A0A498IQ62-F1
#
_entry.id   AF-A0A498IQ62-F1
#
_cell.length_a   1.000
_cell.length_b   1.000
_cell.length_c   1.000
_cell.angle_alpha   90.00
_cell.angle_beta   90.00
_cell.angle_gamma   90.00
#
_symmetry.space_group_name_H-M   'P 1'
#
loop_
_entity.id
_entity.type
_entity.pdbx_description
1 polymer ?
#
loop_
_entity_poly.entity_id
_entity_poly.type
_entity_poly.pdbx_seq_one_letter_code
_entity_poly.pdbx_strand_id
1 'polypeptide(L)'
;MASLTSLLLVSSLFLSSFFCVSEAQSSAPVVQGLSWNFYESSCPKVDDIVRKQLKKVFKADIGQAAGLLRLHFHDCFVQGCDGSVLLEGSASGPSEQDAPPNLSLRAKAFEIINDLRDRVHKKCGRVVSCSDIVALAARDSVFLSGGPDYDVPLGRKDGLNFATQNATLANLPGPTSNTTKLLTDLAKKNLDATDVVALSGGHTIGLSHCSSFTGRLYPTQDATMDKTFANDLKTVCPASDTNATVPQDIRTPDIFDNKYYVDLMNRQGLFTSDQDLYTDKRTKEIVKSFAVNQTLFFEQFVKSMIKMGQLSVLTGSKGEIRADCSVRNSDNANYLASVVEDDESLSEF
;
A
#
# COMPACT_ATOMS: atom_id res chain seq x y z
N MET A 1 -83.48 -3.05 -15.82
CA MET A 1 -82.75 -2.26 -14.81
C MET A 1 -81.64 -3.16 -14.30
N ALA A 2 -80.45 -3.17 -14.92
CA ALA A 2 -79.28 -2.32 -14.61
C ALA A 2 -78.88 -2.47 -13.12
N SER A 3 -77.68 -2.79 -12.68
CA SER A 3 -76.34 -2.89 -13.27
C SER A 3 -75.45 -3.58 -12.21
N LEU A 4 -74.74 -4.67 -12.53
CA LEU A 4 -73.64 -5.18 -11.70
C LEU A 4 -72.32 -4.77 -12.39
N THR A 5 -71.64 -3.78 -11.82
CA THR A 5 -70.35 -3.28 -12.29
C THR A 5 -69.21 -3.63 -11.33
N SER A 6 -68.17 -4.20 -11.93
CA SER A 6 -66.73 -4.14 -11.62
C SER A 6 -66.22 -4.76 -10.32
N LEU A 7 -65.49 -5.88 -10.43
CA LEU A 7 -64.03 -5.99 -10.66
C LEU A 7 -63.22 -5.57 -9.42
N LEU A 8 -62.54 -6.54 -8.80
CA LEU A 8 -61.15 -6.39 -8.35
C LEU A 8 -60.53 -7.80 -8.27
N LEU A 9 -59.94 -8.22 -9.38
CA LEU A 9 -58.90 -9.24 -9.44
C LEU A 9 -57.61 -8.61 -8.93
N VAL A 10 -57.11 -9.03 -7.77
CA VAL A 10 -55.71 -8.79 -7.39
C VAL A 10 -55.10 -10.13 -7.04
N SER A 11 -54.61 -10.81 -8.07
CA SER A 11 -53.63 -11.88 -7.96
C SER A 11 -52.37 -11.29 -7.33
N SER A 12 -52.07 -11.71 -6.10
CA SER A 12 -50.84 -11.33 -5.40
C SER A 12 -49.68 -12.12 -6.01
N LEU A 13 -49.05 -11.52 -7.02
CA LEU A 13 -47.77 -11.97 -7.55
C LEU A 13 -46.73 -11.92 -6.42
N PHE A 14 -46.41 -13.08 -5.86
CA PHE A 14 -45.16 -13.29 -5.14
C PHE A 14 -44.01 -13.14 -6.14
N LEU A 15 -43.53 -11.90 -6.35
CA LEU A 15 -42.19 -11.71 -6.90
C LEU A 15 -41.21 -12.21 -5.84
N SER A 16 -40.84 -13.48 -5.97
CA SER A 16 -39.57 -13.97 -5.48
C SER A 16 -38.48 -13.10 -6.10
N SER A 17 -38.01 -12.13 -5.32
CA SER A 17 -36.74 -11.46 -5.58
C SER A 17 -35.66 -12.52 -5.42
N PHE A 18 -35.44 -13.32 -6.47
CA PHE A 18 -34.23 -14.11 -6.59
C PHE A 18 -33.07 -13.12 -6.56
N PHE A 19 -32.40 -13.10 -5.41
CA PHE A 19 -31.05 -12.59 -5.28
C PHE A 19 -30.22 -13.19 -6.40
N CYS A 20 -29.94 -12.39 -7.43
CA CYS A 20 -28.79 -12.64 -8.28
C CYS A 20 -27.61 -11.91 -7.63
N VAL A 21 -27.18 -12.39 -6.46
CA VAL A 21 -25.81 -12.14 -6.00
C VAL A 21 -24.96 -13.12 -6.78
N SER A 22 -24.63 -12.73 -8.00
CA SER A 22 -23.53 -13.32 -8.75
C SER A 22 -22.70 -12.18 -9.31
N GLU A 23 -22.15 -11.36 -8.41
CA GLU A 23 -20.81 -10.85 -8.68
C GLU A 23 -19.87 -11.99 -8.34
N ALA A 24 -19.59 -12.81 -9.36
CA ALA A 24 -18.44 -13.68 -9.35
C ALA A 24 -17.25 -12.85 -8.83
N GLN A 25 -16.69 -13.29 -7.72
CA GLN A 25 -15.57 -12.70 -6.99
C GLN A 25 -14.32 -12.84 -7.87
N SER A 26 -14.31 -12.11 -8.97
CA SER A 26 -13.23 -12.09 -9.94
C SER A 26 -12.06 -11.37 -9.30
N SER A 27 -11.01 -12.12 -8.96
CA SER A 27 -9.70 -11.54 -8.66
C SER A 27 -9.34 -10.53 -9.75
N ALA A 28 -8.71 -9.41 -9.38
CA ALA A 28 -8.25 -8.43 -10.37
C ALA A 28 -7.40 -9.14 -11.45
N PRO A 29 -7.60 -8.84 -12.74
CA PRO A 29 -6.89 -9.54 -13.81
C PRO A 29 -5.39 -9.37 -13.62
N VAL A 30 -4.65 -10.47 -13.78
CA VAL A 30 -3.19 -10.46 -13.66
C VAL A 30 -2.59 -9.86 -14.92
N VAL A 31 -1.76 -8.83 -14.77
CA VAL A 31 -1.09 -8.17 -15.89
C VAL A 31 -0.08 -9.10 -16.56
N GLN A 32 0.09 -8.94 -17.87
CA GLN A 32 0.94 -9.81 -18.68
C GLN A 32 2.39 -9.86 -18.13
N GLY A 33 2.86 -11.09 -17.88
CA GLY A 33 4.20 -11.36 -17.37
C GLY A 33 4.25 -11.59 -15.86
N LEU A 34 3.17 -11.32 -15.11
CA LEU A 34 3.03 -11.76 -13.74
C LEU A 34 2.25 -13.08 -13.64
N SER A 35 2.43 -13.81 -12.56
CA SER A 35 1.66 -15.01 -12.21
C SER A 35 1.59 -15.20 -10.70
N TRP A 36 0.53 -15.86 -10.22
CA TRP A 36 0.39 -16.29 -8.82
C TRP A 36 1.49 -17.28 -8.39
N ASN A 37 2.00 -18.08 -9.34
CA ASN A 37 2.96 -19.15 -9.08
C ASN A 37 4.33 -18.93 -9.76
N PHE A 38 4.70 -17.66 -10.01
CA PHE A 38 5.88 -17.31 -10.80
C PHE A 38 7.19 -17.98 -10.34
N TYR A 39 7.39 -18.12 -9.02
CA TYR A 39 8.59 -18.73 -8.43
C TYR A 39 8.38 -20.18 -7.96
N GLU A 40 7.28 -20.85 -8.32
CA GLU A 40 6.96 -22.19 -7.83
C GLU A 40 8.05 -23.22 -8.16
N SER A 41 8.70 -23.12 -9.33
CA SER A 41 9.80 -24.01 -9.72
C SER A 41 11.18 -23.49 -9.30
N SER A 42 11.42 -22.17 -9.38
CA SER A 42 12.74 -21.57 -9.19
C SER A 42 13.06 -21.20 -7.74
N CYS A 43 12.05 -20.89 -6.92
CA CYS A 43 12.18 -20.61 -5.49
C CYS A 43 10.89 -20.94 -4.73
N PRO A 44 10.49 -22.23 -4.63
CA PRO A 44 9.21 -22.66 -4.04
C PRO A 44 9.00 -22.26 -2.58
N LYS A 45 10.04 -21.77 -1.89
CA LYS A 45 10.00 -21.37 -0.48
C LYS A 45 10.07 -19.85 -0.28
N VAL A 46 9.90 -19.05 -1.34
CA VAL A 46 10.05 -17.58 -1.26
C VAL A 46 9.13 -16.97 -0.19
N ASP A 47 7.84 -17.31 -0.19
CA ASP A 47 6.87 -16.85 0.81
C ASP A 47 7.27 -17.23 2.24
N ASP A 48 7.67 -18.49 2.45
CA ASP A 48 8.10 -18.98 3.76
C ASP A 48 9.33 -18.24 4.29
N ILE A 49 10.31 -17.96 3.42
CA ILE A 49 11.54 -17.25 3.78
C ILE A 49 11.20 -15.83 4.23
N VAL A 50 10.40 -15.12 3.42
CA VAL A 50 10.00 -13.73 3.69
C VAL A 50 9.18 -13.65 4.97
N ARG A 51 8.10 -14.42 5.05
CA ARG A 51 7.17 -14.42 6.19
C ARG A 51 7.84 -14.81 7.49
N LYS A 52 8.73 -15.81 7.47
CA LYS A 52 9.47 -16.25 8.67
C LYS A 52 10.38 -15.15 9.19
N GLN A 53 11.03 -14.41 8.32
CA GLN A 53 11.90 -13.31 8.74
C GLN A 53 11.09 -12.13 9.26
N LEU A 54 10.01 -11.74 8.57
CA LEU A 54 9.15 -10.66 9.01
C LEU A 54 8.47 -10.92 10.36
N LYS A 55 8.08 -12.16 10.66
CA LYS A 55 7.63 -12.54 12.01
C LYS A 55 8.64 -12.18 13.11
N LYS A 56 9.94 -12.29 12.84
CA LYS A 56 10.98 -11.91 13.82
C LYS A 56 11.15 -10.40 13.89
N VAL A 57 11.15 -9.73 12.74
CA VAL A 57 11.25 -8.27 12.64
C VAL A 57 10.11 -7.61 13.41
N PHE A 58 8.86 -8.03 13.18
CA PHE A 58 7.69 -7.45 13.82
C PHE A 58 7.54 -7.81 15.29
N LYS A 59 8.07 -8.96 15.70
CA LYS A 59 8.18 -9.29 17.12
C LYS A 59 9.13 -8.33 17.86
N ALA A 60 10.17 -7.83 17.19
CA ALA A 60 11.10 -6.86 17.76
C ALA A 60 10.55 -5.42 17.68
N ASP A 61 9.92 -5.07 16.57
CA ASP A 61 9.32 -3.75 16.33
C ASP A 61 8.16 -3.87 15.33
N ILE A 62 6.93 -3.84 15.83
CA ILE A 62 5.71 -3.97 15.01
C ILE A 62 5.53 -2.80 14.04
N GLY A 63 6.07 -1.61 14.36
CA GLY A 63 5.97 -0.44 13.51
C GLY A 63 6.68 -0.61 12.15
N GLN A 64 7.50 -1.66 11.98
CA GLN A 64 8.11 -1.98 10.69
C GLN A 64 7.08 -2.46 9.67
N ALA A 65 5.96 -3.05 10.12
CA ALA A 65 4.88 -3.48 9.23
C ALA A 65 4.31 -2.29 8.45
N ALA A 66 4.00 -1.19 9.14
CA ALA A 66 3.52 0.04 8.50
C ALA A 66 4.58 0.64 7.55
N GLY A 67 5.85 0.59 7.93
CA GLY A 67 6.96 1.06 7.09
C GLY A 67 7.07 0.30 5.77
N LEU A 68 6.97 -1.03 5.79
CA LEU A 68 7.04 -1.88 4.61
C LEU A 68 5.79 -1.78 3.73
N LEU A 69 4.60 -1.70 4.33
CA LEU A 69 3.36 -1.46 3.59
C LEU A 69 3.41 -0.11 2.85
N ARG A 70 3.84 0.96 3.53
CA ARG A 70 4.01 2.29 2.92
C ARG A 70 5.08 2.31 1.85
N LEU A 71 6.19 1.57 2.02
CA LEU A 71 7.24 1.46 1.02
C LEU A 71 6.70 0.89 -0.31
N HIS A 72 5.86 -0.14 -0.26
CA HIS A 72 5.24 -0.69 -1.47
C HIS A 72 4.30 0.30 -2.16
N PHE A 73 3.47 1.01 -1.39
CA PHE A 73 2.63 2.08 -1.93
C PHE A 73 3.48 3.18 -2.60
N HIS A 74 4.53 3.65 -1.93
CA HIS A 74 5.42 4.68 -2.47
C HIS A 74 6.07 4.24 -3.78
N ASP A 75 6.65 3.03 -3.82
CA ASP A 75 7.28 2.47 -5.02
C ASP A 75 6.30 2.48 -6.20
N CYS A 76 5.16 1.81 -6.03
CA CYS A 76 4.13 1.67 -7.06
C CYS A 76 3.59 3.00 -7.61
N PHE A 77 3.54 4.04 -6.78
CA PHE A 77 2.98 5.31 -7.22
C PHE A 77 3.98 6.18 -7.98
N VAL A 78 5.27 6.21 -7.62
CA VAL A 78 6.22 7.18 -8.19
C VAL A 78 6.53 6.93 -9.67
N GLN A 79 6.88 5.69 -10.03
CA GLN A 79 7.20 5.31 -11.42
C GLN A 79 6.57 3.97 -11.83
N GLY A 80 6.13 3.16 -10.86
CA GLY A 80 5.59 1.83 -11.05
C GLY A 80 6.13 0.92 -9.95
N CYS A 81 5.58 -0.29 -9.80
CA CYS A 81 6.08 -1.24 -8.81
C CYS A 81 7.37 -1.90 -9.34
N ASP A 82 8.46 -1.13 -9.38
CA ASP A 82 9.71 -1.50 -10.03
C ASP A 82 10.94 -1.35 -9.10
N GLY A 83 10.74 -1.08 -7.81
CA GLY A 83 11.82 -0.92 -6.85
C GLY A 83 12.70 0.31 -7.12
N SER A 84 12.27 1.27 -7.94
CA SER A 84 13.03 2.50 -8.23
C SER A 84 13.33 3.29 -6.96
N VAL A 85 12.40 3.33 -6.00
CA VAL A 85 12.60 4.04 -4.72
C VAL A 85 13.64 3.37 -3.81
N LEU A 86 14.00 2.10 -4.07
CA LEU A 86 15.01 1.39 -3.29
C LEU A 86 16.44 1.82 -3.62
N LEU A 87 16.67 2.37 -4.82
CA LEU A 87 17.99 2.79 -5.29
C LEU A 87 18.52 3.96 -4.46
N GLU A 88 19.78 3.88 -4.06
CA GLU A 88 20.48 4.99 -3.43
C GLU A 88 20.64 6.15 -4.42
N GLY A 89 20.24 7.36 -4.03
CA GLY A 89 20.17 8.53 -4.92
C GLY A 89 18.81 8.74 -5.60
N SER A 90 17.87 7.81 -5.43
CA SER A 90 16.45 8.08 -5.74
C SER A 90 15.84 9.04 -4.73
N ALA A 91 14.96 9.93 -5.19
CA ALA A 91 14.14 10.75 -4.33
C ALA A 91 13.28 9.87 -3.41
N SER A 92 13.19 10.24 -2.13
CA SER A 92 12.62 9.42 -1.05
C SER A 92 13.34 8.08 -0.80
N GLY A 93 14.47 7.85 -1.46
CA GLY A 93 15.27 6.63 -1.32
C GLY A 93 16.09 6.59 -0.03
N PRO A 94 16.93 5.56 0.16
CA PRO A 94 17.60 5.30 1.44
C PRO A 94 18.59 6.40 1.86
N SER A 95 19.11 7.18 0.91
CA SER A 95 20.05 8.28 1.17
C SER A 95 19.41 9.68 1.13
N GLU A 96 18.09 9.78 0.89
CA GLU A 96 17.39 11.07 0.81
C GLU A 96 17.22 11.69 2.21
N GLN A 97 18.09 12.65 2.54
CA GLN A 97 18.05 13.37 3.82
C GLN A 97 17.24 14.67 3.76
N ASP A 98 17.01 15.21 2.55
CA ASP A 98 16.39 16.52 2.36
C ASP A 98 14.88 16.42 2.04
N ALA A 99 14.35 15.20 1.90
CA ALA A 99 12.92 15.01 1.73
C ALA A 99 12.16 15.51 2.98
N PRO A 100 11.08 16.29 2.80
CA PRO A 100 10.21 16.63 3.92
C PRO A 100 9.66 15.34 4.56
N PRO A 101 9.34 15.34 5.87
CA PRO A 101 8.97 14.11 6.59
C PRO A 101 7.86 13.28 5.93
N ASN A 102 6.91 13.93 5.25
CA ASN A 102 5.83 13.28 4.51
C ASN A 102 6.28 12.53 3.24
N LEU A 103 7.49 12.81 2.74
CA LEU A 103 8.13 12.10 1.63
C LEU A 103 9.24 11.16 2.13
N SER A 104 9.76 11.36 3.34
CA SER A 104 10.74 10.44 3.94
C SER A 104 10.12 9.06 4.19
N LEU A 105 10.77 7.99 3.73
CA LEU A 105 10.44 6.61 4.05
C LEU A 105 11.26 6.13 5.25
N ARG A 106 10.78 5.12 5.97
CA ARG A 106 11.49 4.61 7.15
C ARG A 106 12.79 3.94 6.71
N ALA A 107 13.94 4.49 7.07
CA ALA A 107 15.27 3.94 6.72
C ALA A 107 15.37 2.43 6.98
N LYS A 108 14.84 1.98 8.12
CA LYS A 108 14.82 0.57 8.52
C LYS A 108 14.05 -0.35 7.56
N ALA A 109 13.06 0.15 6.82
CA ALA A 109 12.33 -0.62 5.82
C ALA A 109 13.25 -1.05 4.67
N PHE A 110 14.14 -0.16 4.20
CA PHE A 110 15.12 -0.49 3.16
C PHE A 110 16.11 -1.56 3.61
N GLU A 111 16.60 -1.45 4.85
CA GLU A 111 17.47 -2.49 5.45
C GLU A 111 16.76 -3.85 5.52
N ILE A 112 15.48 -3.87 5.91
CA ILE A 112 14.69 -5.11 5.96
C ILE A 112 14.54 -5.72 4.56
N ILE A 113 14.24 -4.91 3.53
CA ILE A 113 14.13 -5.41 2.15
C ILE A 113 15.46 -6.03 1.68
N ASN A 114 16.59 -5.40 1.98
CA ASN A 114 17.90 -5.97 1.65
C ASN A 114 18.18 -7.27 2.41
N ASP A 115 17.90 -7.35 3.72
CA ASP A 115 18.03 -8.60 4.50
C ASP A 115 17.12 -9.72 3.95
N LEU A 116 15.91 -9.38 3.53
CA LEU A 116 14.99 -10.33 2.90
C LEU A 116 15.53 -10.83 1.56
N ARG A 117 15.98 -9.92 0.69
CA ARG A 117 16.62 -10.25 -0.59
C ARG A 117 17.74 -11.25 -0.37
N ASP A 118 18.60 -10.98 0.59
CA ASP A 118 19.85 -11.70 0.64
C ASP A 118 19.73 -13.04 1.39
N ARG A 119 18.70 -13.19 2.24
CA ARG A 119 18.15 -14.50 2.64
C ARG A 119 17.54 -15.30 1.49
N VAL A 120 16.74 -14.67 0.64
CA VAL A 120 16.10 -15.33 -0.51
C VAL A 120 17.16 -15.79 -1.51
N HIS A 121 18.10 -14.91 -1.88
CA HIS A 121 19.17 -15.22 -2.83
C HIS A 121 20.13 -16.26 -2.29
N LYS A 122 20.45 -16.24 -0.99
CA LYS A 122 21.21 -17.31 -0.36
C LYS A 122 20.54 -18.68 -0.49
N LYS A 123 19.21 -18.73 -0.54
CA LYS A 123 18.46 -19.99 -0.61
C LYS A 123 18.13 -20.44 -2.03
N CYS A 124 17.87 -19.50 -2.93
CA CYS A 124 17.32 -19.75 -4.25
C CYS A 124 18.22 -19.30 -5.41
N GLY A 125 19.38 -18.70 -5.11
CA GLY A 125 20.14 -17.95 -6.09
C GLY A 125 19.46 -16.62 -6.45
N ARG A 126 20.09 -15.86 -7.34
CA ARG A 126 19.62 -14.52 -7.75
C ARG A 126 18.47 -14.62 -8.76
N VAL A 127 17.29 -15.03 -8.28
CA VAL A 127 16.10 -15.27 -9.10
C VAL A 127 14.92 -14.35 -8.77
N VAL A 128 14.77 -13.94 -7.50
CA VAL A 128 13.65 -13.09 -7.04
C VAL A 128 14.05 -11.62 -7.04
N SER A 129 13.25 -10.76 -7.67
CA SER A 129 13.47 -9.31 -7.75
C SER A 129 13.23 -8.61 -6.41
N CYS A 130 13.84 -7.45 -6.22
CA CYS A 130 13.56 -6.58 -5.09
C CYS A 130 12.11 -6.07 -5.13
N SER A 131 11.58 -5.77 -6.32
CA SER A 131 10.17 -5.39 -6.53
C SER A 131 9.20 -6.45 -6.00
N ASP A 132 9.45 -7.74 -6.25
CA ASP A 132 8.61 -8.81 -5.73
C ASP A 132 8.80 -9.02 -4.22
N ILE A 133 10.00 -8.82 -3.68
CA ILE A 133 10.25 -8.86 -2.24
C ILE A 133 9.48 -7.75 -1.52
N VAL A 134 9.41 -6.55 -2.08
CA VAL A 134 8.61 -5.44 -1.53
C VAL A 134 7.12 -5.78 -1.52
N ALA A 135 6.59 -6.35 -2.61
CA ALA A 135 5.19 -6.75 -2.69
C ALA A 135 4.84 -7.86 -1.66
N LEU A 136 5.69 -8.89 -1.54
CA LEU A 136 5.55 -9.95 -0.53
C LEU A 136 5.63 -9.39 0.89
N ALA A 137 6.58 -8.49 1.14
CA ALA A 137 6.76 -7.87 2.45
C ALA A 137 5.56 -7.01 2.85
N ALA A 138 4.94 -6.29 1.91
CA ALA A 138 3.71 -5.54 2.17
C ALA A 138 2.54 -6.46 2.53
N ARG A 139 2.34 -7.56 1.79
CA ARG A 139 1.29 -8.56 2.10
C ARG A 139 1.50 -9.16 3.49
N ASP A 140 2.72 -9.56 3.80
CA ASP A 140 3.05 -10.12 5.12
C ASP A 140 2.97 -9.07 6.24
N SER A 141 3.22 -7.79 5.95
CA SER A 141 3.00 -6.70 6.90
C SER A 141 1.53 -6.58 7.30
N VAL A 142 0.62 -6.66 6.33
CA VAL A 142 -0.83 -6.65 6.56
C VAL A 142 -1.25 -7.89 7.35
N PHE A 143 -0.87 -9.08 6.90
CA PHE A 143 -1.28 -10.33 7.54
C PHE A 143 -0.76 -10.45 8.98
N LEU A 144 0.52 -10.15 9.22
CA LEU A 144 1.14 -10.31 10.53
C LEU A 144 0.74 -9.21 11.53
N SER A 145 0.09 -8.13 11.08
CA SER A 145 -0.53 -7.11 11.93
C SER A 145 -2.03 -7.36 12.16
N GLY A 146 -2.59 -8.48 11.68
CA GLY A 146 -3.98 -8.89 11.94
C GLY A 146 -4.94 -8.74 10.75
N GLY A 147 -4.44 -8.28 9.61
CA GLY A 147 -5.20 -8.14 8.37
C GLY A 147 -5.37 -9.45 7.58
N PRO A 148 -5.95 -9.38 6.37
CA PRO A 148 -6.16 -10.55 5.52
C PRO A 148 -4.83 -11.10 4.97
N ASP A 149 -4.73 -12.43 4.86
CA ASP A 149 -3.75 -13.08 3.99
C ASP A 149 -4.30 -13.12 2.56
N TYR A 150 -3.43 -12.97 1.56
CA TYR A 150 -3.82 -13.00 0.16
C TYR A 150 -2.65 -13.37 -0.74
N ASP A 151 -2.95 -13.96 -1.90
CA ASP A 151 -1.95 -14.26 -2.91
C ASP A 151 -1.45 -12.98 -3.59
N VAL A 152 -0.18 -12.96 -3.98
CA VAL A 152 0.45 -11.82 -4.66
C VAL A 152 0.86 -12.27 -6.05
N PRO A 153 0.44 -11.61 -7.15
CA PRO A 153 1.02 -11.88 -8.46
C PRO A 153 2.48 -11.45 -8.45
N LEU A 154 3.39 -12.33 -8.86
CA LEU A 154 4.85 -12.12 -8.87
C LEU A 154 5.40 -12.19 -10.30
N GLY A 155 6.65 -11.79 -10.47
CA GLY A 155 7.34 -11.71 -11.76
C GLY A 155 7.78 -10.30 -12.15
N ARG A 156 7.72 -9.35 -11.22
CA ARG A 156 8.22 -7.98 -11.44
C ARG A 156 9.73 -8.02 -11.63
N LYS A 157 10.25 -7.09 -12.41
CA LYS A 157 11.68 -6.79 -12.52
C LYS A 157 12.01 -5.47 -11.83
N ASP A 158 13.27 -5.32 -11.48
CA ASP A 158 13.80 -4.13 -10.86
C ASP A 158 14.14 -3.10 -11.93
N GLY A 159 13.68 -1.86 -11.75
CA GLY A 159 13.90 -0.73 -12.65
C GLY A 159 15.35 -0.28 -12.69
N LEU A 160 15.74 0.36 -13.80
CA LEU A 160 17.10 0.87 -14.02
C LEU A 160 17.20 2.38 -13.85
N ASN A 161 16.08 3.03 -13.54
CA ASN A 161 15.98 4.48 -13.41
C ASN A 161 15.78 4.85 -11.95
N PHE A 162 16.36 5.97 -11.55
CA PHE A 162 16.12 6.57 -10.25
C PHE A 162 14.76 7.27 -10.21
N ALA A 163 14.10 7.19 -9.06
CA ALA A 163 12.95 8.03 -8.79
C ALA A 163 13.41 9.48 -8.66
N THR A 164 12.80 10.40 -9.40
CA THR A 164 13.14 11.83 -9.32
C THR A 164 12.19 12.56 -8.37
N GLN A 165 12.64 13.68 -7.80
CA GLN A 165 11.78 14.50 -6.93
C GLN A 165 10.52 14.98 -7.67
N ASN A 166 10.65 15.37 -8.94
CA ASN A 166 9.52 15.77 -9.76
C ASN A 166 8.53 14.62 -9.98
N ALA A 167 9.02 13.42 -10.31
CA ALA A 167 8.16 12.24 -10.45
C ALA A 167 7.45 11.91 -9.13
N THR A 168 8.16 12.03 -8.00
CA THR A 168 7.62 11.79 -6.67
C THR A 168 6.48 12.75 -6.33
N LEU A 169 6.73 14.06 -6.47
CA LEU A 169 5.73 15.11 -6.20
C LEU A 169 4.52 15.05 -7.15
N ALA A 170 4.74 14.64 -8.40
CA ALA A 170 3.67 14.54 -9.39
C ALA A 170 2.73 13.34 -9.14
N ASN A 171 3.23 12.29 -8.49
CA ASN A 171 2.50 11.02 -8.41
C ASN A 171 2.07 10.61 -6.99
N LEU A 172 2.69 11.13 -5.93
CA LEU A 172 2.27 10.82 -4.57
C LEU A 172 1.20 11.81 -4.08
N PRO A 173 0.01 11.32 -3.68
CA PRO A 173 -0.97 12.17 -3.02
C PRO A 173 -0.44 12.64 -1.66
N GLY A 174 -0.52 13.94 -1.39
CA GLY A 174 -0.13 14.52 -0.10
C GLY A 174 -1.27 14.46 0.93
N PRO A 175 -0.95 14.52 2.24
CA PRO A 175 -1.92 14.42 3.34
C PRO A 175 -2.92 15.59 3.39
N THR A 176 -2.62 16.69 2.72
CA THR A 176 -3.49 17.87 2.61
C THR A 176 -4.45 17.81 1.42
N SER A 177 -4.38 16.75 0.61
CA SER A 177 -5.24 16.60 -0.58
C SER A 177 -6.69 16.36 -0.18
N ASN A 178 -7.63 16.95 -0.92
CA ASN A 178 -9.05 16.60 -0.79
C ASN A 178 -9.40 15.39 -1.68
N THR A 179 -10.59 14.82 -1.46
CA THR A 179 -11.11 13.65 -2.16
C THR A 179 -11.17 13.86 -3.66
N THR A 180 -11.53 15.06 -4.13
CA THR A 180 -11.52 15.37 -5.57
C THR A 180 -10.14 15.18 -6.19
N LYS A 181 -9.10 15.69 -5.53
CA LYS A 181 -7.72 15.52 -6.00
C LYS A 181 -7.30 14.05 -5.94
N LEU A 182 -7.59 13.35 -4.84
CA LEU A 182 -7.28 11.93 -4.68
C LEU A 182 -7.91 11.10 -5.80
N LEU A 183 -9.22 11.24 -6.03
CA LEU A 183 -9.93 10.52 -7.09
C LEU A 183 -9.38 10.85 -8.48
N THR A 184 -9.05 12.12 -8.74
CA THR A 184 -8.49 12.54 -10.04
C THR A 184 -7.12 11.93 -10.29
N ASP A 185 -6.25 11.92 -9.28
CA ASP A 185 -4.89 11.42 -9.43
C ASP A 185 -4.84 9.89 -9.50
N LEU A 186 -5.65 9.20 -8.69
CA LEU A 186 -5.71 7.74 -8.69
C LEU A 186 -6.46 7.17 -9.90
N ALA A 187 -7.43 7.90 -10.46
CA ALA A 187 -8.07 7.50 -11.72
C ALA A 187 -7.08 7.42 -12.89
N LYS A 188 -6.03 8.25 -12.91
CA LYS A 188 -4.95 8.16 -13.92
C LYS A 188 -4.17 6.85 -13.84
N LYS A 189 -4.25 6.16 -12.70
CA LYS A 189 -3.64 4.86 -12.42
C LYS A 189 -4.67 3.73 -12.45
N ASN A 190 -5.86 3.95 -13.03
CA ASN A 190 -6.98 3.00 -13.12
C ASN A 190 -7.48 2.49 -11.76
N LEU A 191 -7.34 3.34 -10.72
CA LEU A 191 -7.90 3.10 -9.39
C LEU A 191 -9.17 3.96 -9.22
N ASP A 192 -10.26 3.32 -8.85
CA ASP A 192 -11.56 3.98 -8.66
C ASP A 192 -11.77 4.47 -7.22
N ALA A 193 -12.95 5.03 -6.93
CA ALA A 193 -13.26 5.54 -5.60
C ALA A 193 -13.24 4.47 -4.50
N THR A 194 -13.62 3.24 -4.84
CA THR A 194 -13.59 2.11 -3.90
C THR A 194 -12.13 1.73 -3.61
N ASP A 195 -11.26 1.73 -4.63
CA ASP A 195 -9.83 1.51 -4.43
C ASP A 195 -9.20 2.59 -3.55
N VAL A 196 -9.53 3.86 -3.79
CA VAL A 196 -9.02 4.98 -2.98
C VAL A 196 -9.39 4.80 -1.52
N VAL A 197 -10.66 4.50 -1.21
CA VAL A 197 -11.13 4.32 0.17
C VAL A 197 -10.52 3.07 0.80
N ALA A 198 -10.39 1.98 0.06
CA ALA A 198 -9.81 0.75 0.56
C ALA A 198 -8.31 0.90 0.85
N LEU A 199 -7.52 1.40 -0.10
CA LEU A 199 -6.08 1.61 0.08
C LEU A 199 -5.75 2.62 1.18
N SER A 200 -6.60 3.65 1.37
CA SER A 200 -6.46 4.59 2.50
C SER A 200 -6.61 3.90 3.87
N GLY A 201 -7.30 2.75 3.91
CA GLY A 201 -7.35 1.88 5.08
C GLY A 201 -5.98 1.35 5.54
N GLY A 202 -4.93 1.46 4.73
CA GLY A 202 -3.55 1.22 5.17
C GLY A 202 -3.10 2.12 6.33
N HIS A 203 -3.75 3.28 6.53
CA HIS A 203 -3.53 4.16 7.67
C HIS A 203 -4.10 3.62 9.00
N THR A 204 -4.72 2.43 9.03
CA THR A 204 -5.08 1.74 10.28
C THR A 204 -3.85 1.33 11.11
N ILE A 205 -2.65 1.30 10.51
CA ILE A 205 -1.38 1.08 11.23
C ILE A 205 -0.36 2.19 10.98
N GLY A 206 0.53 2.36 11.95
CA GLY A 206 1.73 3.17 11.79
C GLY A 206 1.60 4.60 12.31
N LEU A 207 2.66 5.37 12.09
CA LEU A 207 2.84 6.69 12.68
C LEU A 207 2.90 7.77 11.60
N SER A 208 2.54 8.99 11.99
CA SER A 208 2.75 10.18 11.18
C SER A 208 3.40 11.30 11.96
N HIS A 209 4.21 12.07 11.26
CA HIS A 209 4.86 13.25 11.80
C HIS A 209 3.88 14.42 11.93
N CYS A 210 4.02 15.25 12.96
CA CYS A 210 3.18 16.43 13.20
C CYS A 210 3.04 17.31 11.94
N SER A 211 4.15 17.51 11.21
CA SER A 211 4.19 18.32 9.98
C SER A 211 3.19 17.89 8.89
N SER A 212 2.70 16.65 8.91
CA SER A 212 1.72 16.15 7.95
C SER A 212 0.28 16.63 8.21
N PHE A 213 -0.02 17.11 9.43
CA PHE A 213 -1.38 17.47 9.84
C PHE A 213 -1.50 18.73 10.69
N THR A 214 -0.40 19.36 11.14
CA THR A 214 -0.45 20.60 11.95
C THR A 214 -1.18 21.75 11.27
N GLY A 215 -1.25 21.77 9.93
CA GLY A 215 -2.09 22.70 9.18
C GLY A 215 -3.60 22.57 9.44
N ARG A 216 -4.05 21.47 10.07
CA ARG A 216 -5.42 21.27 10.56
C ARG A 216 -5.61 21.73 12.00
N LEU A 217 -4.53 22.03 12.73
CA LEU A 217 -4.58 22.43 14.14
C LEU A 217 -4.39 23.95 14.32
N TYR A 218 -3.60 24.58 13.44
CA TYR A 218 -3.13 25.96 13.58
C TYR A 218 -3.17 26.75 12.26
N PRO A 219 -3.32 28.10 12.32
CA PRO A 219 -3.68 28.88 13.51
C PRO A 219 -5.13 28.64 13.94
N THR A 220 -5.95 28.14 13.02
CA THR A 220 -7.35 27.81 13.24
C THR A 220 -7.52 26.31 13.08
N GLN A 221 -8.20 25.69 14.03
CA GLN A 221 -8.54 24.27 13.94
C GLN A 221 -9.53 24.02 12.80
N ASP A 222 -9.26 22.99 12.02
CA ASP A 222 -10.17 22.46 11.00
C ASP A 222 -11.52 22.06 11.64
N ALA A 223 -12.61 22.64 11.12
CA ALA A 223 -13.96 22.41 11.61
C ALA A 223 -14.47 20.97 11.39
N THR A 224 -13.82 20.20 10.50
CA THR A 224 -14.13 18.80 10.25
C THR A 224 -13.46 17.85 11.25
N MET A 225 -12.52 18.32 12.07
CA MET A 225 -11.84 17.54 13.10
C MET A 225 -12.57 17.64 14.45
N ASP A 226 -12.73 16.51 15.12
CA ASP A 226 -13.28 16.46 16.48
C ASP A 226 -12.47 17.34 17.45
N LYS A 227 -13.16 18.03 18.36
CA LYS A 227 -12.52 19.00 19.26
C LYS A 227 -11.65 18.35 20.32
N THR A 228 -12.08 17.21 20.85
CA THR A 228 -11.31 16.47 21.86
C THR A 228 -10.06 15.91 21.21
N PHE A 229 -10.22 15.25 20.05
CA PHE A 229 -9.09 14.73 19.30
C PHE A 229 -8.08 15.81 18.90
N ALA A 230 -8.54 16.95 18.42
CA ALA A 230 -7.66 18.08 18.10
C ALA A 230 -6.89 18.59 19.33
N ASN A 231 -7.53 18.62 20.52
CA ASN A 231 -6.86 19.01 21.75
C ASN A 231 -5.79 17.99 22.15
N ASP A 232 -6.09 16.69 22.04
CA ASP A 232 -5.11 15.62 22.31
C ASP A 232 -3.91 15.75 21.37
N LEU A 233 -4.13 15.96 20.06
CA LEU A 233 -3.06 16.17 19.09
C LEU A 233 -2.22 17.42 19.42
N LYS A 234 -2.83 18.51 19.90
CA LYS A 234 -2.11 19.73 20.32
C LYS A 234 -1.23 19.51 21.54
N THR A 235 -1.47 18.47 22.36
CA THR A 235 -0.56 18.13 23.47
C THR A 235 0.76 17.54 22.97
N VAL A 236 0.70 16.76 21.87
CA VAL A 236 1.89 16.15 21.24
C VAL A 236 2.54 17.11 20.25
N CYS A 237 1.75 17.90 19.53
CA CYS A 237 2.17 18.85 18.51
C CYS A 237 1.78 20.29 18.91
N PRO A 238 2.39 20.89 19.95
CA PRO A 238 1.99 22.19 20.48
C PRO A 238 2.28 23.37 19.53
N ALA A 239 3.15 23.17 18.53
CA ALA A 239 3.51 24.14 17.52
C ALA A 239 3.57 23.50 16.12
N SER A 240 3.47 24.32 15.06
CA SER A 240 3.43 23.86 13.66
C SER A 240 4.70 23.12 13.21
N ASP A 241 5.85 23.44 13.81
CA ASP A 241 7.17 22.91 13.52
C ASP A 241 7.62 21.81 14.50
N THR A 242 6.70 21.29 15.32
CA THR A 242 7.02 20.22 16.28
C THR A 242 7.56 18.98 15.57
N ASN A 243 8.71 18.49 16.00
CA ASN A 243 9.31 17.23 15.54
C ASN A 243 8.88 16.06 16.43
N ALA A 244 7.64 15.60 16.25
CA ALA A 244 7.06 14.47 16.99
C ALA A 244 6.18 13.63 16.07
N THR A 245 5.84 12.42 16.51
CA THR A 245 4.97 11.50 15.77
C THR A 245 3.77 11.08 16.61
N VAL A 246 2.66 10.78 15.92
CA VAL A 246 1.43 10.24 16.52
C VAL A 246 0.97 9.03 15.71
N PRO A 247 0.21 8.09 16.31
CA PRO A 247 -0.50 7.06 15.56
C PRO A 247 -1.43 7.65 14.49
N GLN A 248 -1.52 6.98 13.34
CA GLN A 248 -2.50 7.31 12.30
C GLN A 248 -3.92 6.84 12.65
N ASP A 249 -4.01 5.73 13.38
CA ASP A 249 -5.24 5.18 13.99
C ASP A 249 -5.15 5.33 15.51
N ILE A 250 -6.12 6.03 16.10
CA ILE A 250 -6.10 6.33 17.53
C ILE A 250 -6.70 5.21 18.40
N ARG A 251 -7.40 4.25 17.78
CA ARG A 251 -8.10 3.16 18.47
C ARG A 251 -7.21 1.94 18.57
N THR A 252 -6.55 1.57 17.49
CA THR A 252 -5.72 0.36 17.39
C THR A 252 -4.44 0.59 16.58
N PRO A 253 -3.46 1.38 17.09
CA PRO A 253 -2.29 1.85 16.34
C PRO A 253 -1.45 0.82 15.58
N ASP A 254 -1.43 -0.43 16.06
CA ASP A 254 -0.57 -1.51 15.56
C ASP A 254 -1.36 -2.72 15.01
N ILE A 255 -2.69 -2.63 14.94
CA ILE A 255 -3.54 -3.73 14.44
C ILE A 255 -4.15 -3.31 13.10
N PHE A 256 -3.95 -4.14 12.08
CA PHE A 256 -4.58 -3.94 10.79
C PHE A 256 -6.04 -4.36 10.84
N ASP A 257 -6.94 -3.41 11.05
CA ASP A 257 -8.37 -3.64 11.15
C ASP A 257 -9.19 -2.49 10.53
N ASN A 258 -10.49 -2.42 10.82
CA ASN A 258 -11.35 -1.38 10.25
C ASN A 258 -11.50 -0.11 11.12
N LYS A 259 -10.74 0.06 12.22
CA LYS A 259 -10.91 1.20 13.12
C LYS A 259 -10.53 2.52 12.47
N TYR A 260 -9.63 2.54 11.50
CA TYR A 260 -9.42 3.70 10.61
C TYR A 260 -10.75 4.30 10.12
N TYR A 261 -11.69 3.49 9.63
CA TYR A 261 -12.98 3.99 9.14
C TYR A 261 -13.91 4.45 10.27
N VAL A 262 -13.82 3.81 11.44
CA VAL A 262 -14.52 4.24 12.65
C VAL A 262 -13.99 5.60 13.11
N ASP A 263 -12.69 5.85 13.02
CA ASP A 263 -12.06 7.15 13.28
C ASP A 263 -12.67 8.22 12.36
N LEU A 264 -12.74 7.95 11.05
CA LEU A 264 -13.31 8.91 10.08
C LEU A 264 -14.77 9.27 10.41
N MET A 265 -15.58 8.27 10.78
CA MET A 265 -16.98 8.48 11.17
C MET A 265 -17.13 9.35 12.43
N ASN A 266 -16.13 9.30 13.32
CA ASN A 266 -16.06 10.08 14.55
C ASN A 266 -15.30 11.41 14.39
N ARG A 267 -14.98 11.83 13.15
CA ARG A 267 -14.20 13.05 12.87
C ARG A 267 -12.77 13.01 13.41
N GLN A 268 -12.20 11.82 13.48
CA GLN A 268 -10.89 11.53 14.05
C GLN A 268 -9.88 11.03 13.01
N GLY A 269 -10.15 11.21 11.72
CA GLY A 269 -9.14 11.00 10.68
C GLY A 269 -8.01 12.03 10.82
N LEU A 270 -6.76 11.57 10.82
CA LEU A 270 -5.60 12.41 11.09
C LEU A 270 -5.36 13.44 9.97
N PHE A 271 -5.30 13.00 8.72
CA PHE A 271 -5.04 13.86 7.58
C PHE A 271 -6.30 14.48 7.00
N THR A 272 -6.14 15.56 6.23
CA THR A 272 -7.23 16.08 5.39
C THR A 272 -7.65 15.02 4.37
N SER A 273 -6.67 14.33 3.77
CA SER A 273 -6.90 13.23 2.83
C SER A 273 -7.69 12.06 3.43
N ASP A 274 -7.64 11.87 4.75
CA ASP A 274 -8.44 10.85 5.44
C ASP A 274 -9.86 11.36 5.72
N GLN A 275 -9.96 12.49 6.44
CA GLN A 275 -11.24 12.97 6.93
C GLN A 275 -12.17 13.41 5.79
N ASP A 276 -11.60 13.84 4.67
CA ASP A 276 -12.37 14.26 3.51
C ASP A 276 -13.05 13.07 2.80
N LEU A 277 -12.52 11.84 2.91
CA LEU A 277 -13.18 10.63 2.37
C LEU A 277 -14.56 10.39 3.00
N TYR A 278 -14.73 10.71 4.28
CA TYR A 278 -16.02 10.62 4.96
C TYR A 278 -16.92 11.85 4.68
N THR A 279 -16.31 12.98 4.34
CA THR A 279 -17.02 14.24 4.10
C THR A 279 -17.59 14.29 2.67
N ASP A 280 -16.85 13.77 1.70
CA ASP A 280 -17.23 13.74 0.28
C ASP A 280 -18.33 12.71 -0.01
N LYS A 281 -19.36 13.12 -0.76
CA LYS A 281 -20.53 12.28 -1.06
C LYS A 281 -20.21 11.03 -1.88
N ARG A 282 -19.13 11.04 -2.68
CA ARG A 282 -18.75 9.92 -3.57
C ARG A 282 -18.16 8.75 -2.80
N THR A 283 -17.53 9.01 -1.66
CA THR A 283 -16.76 8.03 -0.87
C THR A 283 -17.39 7.73 0.48
N LYS A 284 -18.24 8.63 1.01
CA LYS A 284 -18.85 8.52 2.34
C LYS A 284 -19.53 7.19 2.63
N GLU A 285 -20.33 6.66 1.70
CA GLU A 285 -21.04 5.40 1.93
C GLU A 285 -20.11 4.18 1.90
N ILE A 286 -19.00 4.26 1.18
CA ILE A 286 -17.94 3.23 1.18
C ILE A 286 -17.21 3.24 2.54
N VAL A 287 -16.88 4.43 3.07
CA VAL A 287 -16.29 4.57 4.41
C VAL A 287 -17.20 3.94 5.47
N LYS A 288 -18.50 4.24 5.43
CA LYS A 288 -19.47 3.67 6.38
C LYS A 288 -19.58 2.15 6.26
N SER A 289 -19.60 1.61 5.05
CA SER A 289 -19.73 0.17 4.86
C SER A 289 -18.52 -0.58 5.42
N PHE A 290 -17.31 -0.05 5.23
CA PHE A 290 -16.08 -0.61 5.81
C PHE A 290 -16.01 -0.47 7.33
N ALA A 291 -16.48 0.65 7.88
CA ALA A 291 -16.57 0.85 9.33
C ALA A 291 -17.52 -0.15 10.02
N VAL A 292 -18.62 -0.54 9.36
CA VAL A 292 -19.60 -1.50 9.88
C VAL A 292 -19.21 -2.95 9.60
N ASN A 293 -18.46 -3.20 8.52
CA ASN A 293 -18.11 -4.55 8.07
C ASN A 293 -16.62 -4.67 7.74
N GLN A 294 -15.84 -5.18 8.70
CA GLN A 294 -14.40 -5.42 8.52
C GLN A 294 -14.10 -6.47 7.44
N THR A 295 -14.93 -7.49 7.28
CA THR A 295 -14.76 -8.50 6.21
C THR A 295 -14.84 -7.84 4.84
N LEU A 296 -15.82 -6.95 4.64
CA LEU A 296 -15.96 -6.20 3.40
C LEU A 296 -14.74 -5.29 3.15
N PHE A 297 -14.24 -4.61 4.19
CA PHE A 297 -12.99 -3.85 4.10
C PHE A 297 -11.84 -4.75 3.64
N PHE A 298 -11.62 -5.88 4.31
CA PHE A 298 -10.51 -6.78 4.00
C PHE A 298 -10.60 -7.33 2.57
N GLU A 299 -11.78 -7.78 2.13
CA GLU A 299 -11.99 -8.27 0.76
C GLU A 299 -11.64 -7.19 -0.28
N GLN A 300 -12.07 -5.95 -0.03
CA GLN A 300 -11.81 -4.86 -0.95
C GLN A 300 -10.36 -4.36 -0.88
N PHE A 301 -9.76 -4.36 0.31
CA PHE A 301 -8.35 -4.04 0.49
C PHE A 301 -7.45 -4.99 -0.31
N VAL A 302 -7.73 -6.30 -0.27
CA VAL A 302 -7.02 -7.31 -1.07
C VAL A 302 -7.14 -7.01 -2.57
N LYS A 303 -8.36 -6.77 -3.07
CA LYS A 303 -8.58 -6.44 -4.49
C LYS A 303 -7.79 -5.19 -4.91
N SER A 304 -7.85 -4.14 -4.11
CA SER A 304 -7.20 -2.88 -4.41
C SER A 304 -5.68 -2.94 -4.25
N MET A 305 -5.14 -3.71 -3.31
CA MET A 305 -3.71 -4.01 -3.20
C MET A 305 -3.19 -4.80 -4.40
N ILE A 306 -3.94 -5.78 -4.89
CA ILE A 306 -3.57 -6.53 -6.10
C ILE A 306 -3.58 -5.59 -7.32
N LYS A 307 -4.56 -4.67 -7.44
CA LYS A 307 -4.55 -3.65 -8.52
C LYS A 307 -3.36 -2.71 -8.40
N MET A 308 -3.13 -2.15 -7.21
CA MET A 308 -2.00 -1.24 -6.95
C MET A 308 -0.66 -1.90 -7.21
N GLY A 309 -0.46 -3.14 -6.75
CA GLY A 309 0.80 -3.87 -6.89
C GLY A 309 1.16 -4.18 -8.34
N GLN A 310 0.29 -3.94 -9.31
CA GLN A 310 0.51 -4.21 -10.73
C GLN A 310 0.70 -2.95 -11.57
N LEU A 311 0.80 -1.77 -10.94
CA LEU A 311 0.99 -0.50 -11.62
C LEU A 311 2.34 -0.43 -12.34
N SER A 312 2.29 -0.23 -13.65
CA SER A 312 3.45 0.04 -14.51
C SER A 312 4.63 -0.91 -14.30
N VAL A 313 4.36 -2.20 -14.01
CA VAL A 313 5.39 -3.19 -13.72
C VAL A 313 6.31 -3.44 -14.91
N LEU A 314 7.56 -3.75 -14.61
CA LEU A 314 8.52 -4.27 -15.58
C LEU A 314 8.50 -5.81 -15.53
N THR A 315 8.46 -6.46 -16.70
CA THR A 315 8.39 -7.93 -16.81
C THR A 315 9.28 -8.44 -17.94
N GLY A 316 9.55 -9.76 -17.94
CA GLY A 316 10.40 -10.40 -18.95
C GLY A 316 11.84 -9.88 -18.90
N SER A 317 12.33 -9.31 -20.01
CA SER A 317 13.67 -8.74 -20.12
C SER A 317 13.73 -7.22 -19.82
N LYS A 318 12.60 -6.60 -19.43
CA LYS A 318 12.58 -5.18 -19.07
C LYS A 318 13.01 -5.05 -17.62
N GLY A 319 14.17 -4.46 -17.37
CA GLY A 319 14.75 -4.36 -16.03
C GLY A 319 15.63 -5.56 -15.66
N GLU A 320 15.95 -5.70 -14.37
CA GLU A 320 16.90 -6.68 -13.88
C GLU A 320 16.43 -7.42 -12.60
N ILE A 321 17.25 -8.35 -12.12
CA ILE A 321 17.17 -8.87 -10.75
C ILE A 321 18.41 -8.35 -10.03
N ARG A 322 18.24 -7.36 -9.15
CA ARG A 322 19.36 -6.69 -8.49
C ARG A 322 20.05 -7.62 -7.51
N ALA A 323 21.39 -7.64 -7.54
CA ALA A 323 22.20 -8.32 -6.53
C ALA A 323 22.17 -7.60 -5.17
N ASP A 324 21.90 -6.29 -5.19
CA ASP A 324 21.65 -5.46 -4.03
C ASP A 324 20.52 -4.48 -4.36
N CYS A 325 19.47 -4.41 -3.54
CA CYS A 325 18.29 -3.61 -3.89
C CYS A 325 18.58 -2.11 -3.97
N SER A 326 19.66 -1.65 -3.35
CA SER A 326 20.04 -0.24 -3.28
C SER A 326 20.86 0.24 -4.47
N VAL A 327 21.28 -0.65 -5.37
CA VAL A 327 22.20 -0.29 -6.46
C VAL A 327 21.90 -1.11 -7.71
N ARG A 328 21.98 -0.47 -8.88
CA ARG A 328 21.83 -1.17 -10.17
C ARG A 328 23.00 -2.12 -10.37
N ASN A 329 22.77 -3.26 -11.01
CA ASN A 329 23.86 -4.23 -11.21
C ASN A 329 25.04 -3.63 -12.00
N SER A 330 24.79 -2.73 -12.95
CA SER A 330 25.84 -2.02 -13.71
C SER A 330 26.73 -1.13 -12.86
N ASP A 331 26.22 -0.71 -11.70
CA ASP A 331 26.91 0.21 -10.78
C ASP A 331 27.43 -0.56 -9.54
N ASN A 332 27.22 -1.87 -9.49
CA ASN A 332 27.62 -2.72 -8.37
C ASN A 332 28.98 -3.39 -8.67
N ALA A 333 30.07 -2.76 -8.22
CA ALA A 333 31.43 -3.23 -8.47
C ALA A 333 31.68 -4.66 -7.95
N ASN A 334 31.13 -5.02 -6.78
CA ASN A 334 31.28 -6.37 -6.20
C ASN A 334 30.59 -7.42 -7.07
N TYR A 335 29.41 -7.09 -7.59
CA TYR A 335 28.69 -7.97 -8.50
C TYR A 335 29.44 -8.13 -9.83
N LEU A 336 29.91 -7.04 -10.42
CA LEU A 336 30.70 -7.10 -11.67
C LEU A 336 31.95 -7.96 -11.51
N ALA A 337 32.68 -7.83 -10.40
CA ALA A 337 33.84 -8.68 -10.12
C ALA A 337 33.47 -10.17 -10.06
N SER A 338 32.38 -10.53 -9.37
CA SER A 338 31.94 -11.94 -9.28
C SER A 338 31.55 -12.55 -10.64
N VAL A 339 30.98 -11.75 -11.53
CA VAL A 339 30.60 -12.24 -12.88
C VAL A 339 31.84 -12.46 -13.75
N VAL A 340 32.85 -11.61 -13.63
CA VAL A 340 34.12 -11.78 -14.37
C VAL A 340 34.86 -13.02 -13.90
N GLU A 341 34.94 -13.24 -12.58
CA GLU A 341 35.56 -14.45 -12.01
C GLU A 341 34.84 -15.73 -12.45
N ASP A 342 33.50 -15.73 -12.48
CA ASP A 342 32.70 -16.87 -12.96
C ASP A 342 32.94 -17.12 -14.47
N ASP A 343 33.01 -16.09 -15.30
CA ASP A 343 33.23 -16.22 -16.76
C ASP A 343 34.66 -16.71 -17.08
N GLU A 344 35.68 -16.22 -16.36
CA GLU A 344 37.05 -16.73 -16.46
C GLU A 344 37.10 -18.21 -16.08
N SER A 345 36.42 -18.63 -15.00
CA SER A 345 36.38 -20.04 -14.58
C SER A 345 35.66 -20.97 -15.56
N LEU A 346 34.71 -20.45 -16.34
CA LEU A 346 34.00 -21.20 -17.38
C LEU A 346 34.78 -21.24 -18.71
N SER A 347 35.67 -20.27 -18.94
CA SER A 347 36.53 -20.20 -20.13
C SER A 347 37.78 -21.09 -20.06
N GLU A 348 38.12 -21.61 -18.87
CA GLU A 348 39.24 -22.53 -18.64
C GLU A 348 38.92 -24.02 -18.91
N PHE A 349 37.75 -24.35 -19.46
CA PHE A 349 37.32 -25.72 -19.79
C PHE A 349 37.11 -25.99 -21.28
#